data_AF-A0A9N9HCC5-F1
#
_entry.id   AF-A0A9N9HCC5-F1
#
_cell.length_a   1.000
_cell.length_b   1.000
_cell.length_c   1.000
_cell.angle_alpha   90.00
_cell.angle_beta   90.00
_cell.angle_gamma   90.00
#
_symmetry.space_group_name_H-M   'P 1'
#
loop_
_entity.id
_entity.type
_entity.pdbx_description
1 polymer ?
#
loop_
_entity_poly.entity_id
_entity_poly.type
_entity_poly.pdbx_seq_one_letter_code
_entity_poly.pdbx_strand_id
1 'polypeptide(L)'
;MIANQVVCYGLPFGTFGFICWTLSFVSSLLLYLNFPLFSPWKWCKPYQSQGLLIALISATFTIGPTIFTCLRCKGYWPFTVIAIGQLSPWSFKMFNDGVAAMIKNDQDNDGGRNMCYACIGGTMSCVLGGAGWIGLTALCFGLLHTSYAVSKWVWAVYLIPIFFVILALLCRGRGWALFAVFAYFASTTHIIGSHIILSNISGNWSGFPTEKVALASSLIFFIGKRLLYVNC
;
A
#
# COMPACT_ATOMS: atom_id res chain seq x y z
N MET A 1 -6.40 -27.13 4.75
CA MET A 1 -7.46 -26.44 3.97
C MET A 1 -7.12 -25.00 3.63
N ILE A 2 -6.53 -24.19 4.53
CA ILE A 2 -6.19 -22.77 4.26
C ILE A 2 -5.16 -22.61 3.12
N ALA A 3 -4.19 -23.53 2.99
CA ALA A 3 -3.20 -23.50 1.90
C ALA A 3 -3.83 -23.51 0.49
N ASN A 4 -4.86 -24.33 0.27
CA ASN A 4 -5.56 -24.40 -1.02
C ASN A 4 -6.36 -23.11 -1.31
N GLN A 5 -6.75 -22.37 -0.27
CA GLN A 5 -7.45 -21.10 -0.45
C GLN A 5 -6.50 -19.99 -0.91
N VAL A 6 -5.20 -20.05 -0.64
CA VAL A 6 -4.24 -19.01 -1.09
C VAL A 6 -4.10 -18.97 -2.61
N VAL A 7 -4.42 -20.06 -3.31
CA VAL A 7 -4.40 -20.13 -4.78
C VAL A 7 -5.35 -19.11 -5.43
N CYS A 8 -6.40 -18.67 -4.72
CA CYS A 8 -7.29 -17.62 -5.23
C CYS A 8 -6.65 -16.21 -5.22
N TYR A 9 -5.56 -16.00 -4.47
CA TYR A 9 -5.01 -14.68 -4.23
C TYR A 9 -4.20 -14.20 -5.45
N GLY A 10 -4.72 -13.18 -6.14
CA GLY A 10 -4.20 -12.69 -7.42
C GLY A 10 -3.33 -11.43 -7.32
N LEU A 11 -2.94 -11.00 -6.12
CA LEU A 11 -2.07 -9.86 -5.89
C LEU A 11 -0.65 -10.30 -5.49
N PRO A 12 0.37 -9.44 -5.67
CA PRO A 12 1.74 -9.76 -5.25
C PRO A 12 1.82 -10.09 -3.76
N PHE A 13 2.54 -11.16 -3.40
CA PHE A 13 2.87 -11.51 -2.02
C PHE A 13 4.32 -12.04 -1.92
N GLY A 14 4.76 -12.52 -0.76
CA GLY A 14 6.13 -13.02 -0.56
C GLY A 14 7.21 -12.00 -0.94
N THR A 15 8.29 -12.45 -1.56
CA THR A 15 9.40 -11.60 -2.01
C THR A 15 8.96 -10.61 -3.07
N PHE A 16 8.13 -11.01 -4.05
CA PHE A 16 7.64 -10.08 -5.07
C PHE A 16 6.79 -8.95 -4.47
N GLY A 17 5.89 -9.27 -3.54
CA GLY A 17 5.13 -8.29 -2.78
C GLY A 17 6.02 -7.36 -1.96
N PHE A 18 7.03 -7.91 -1.28
CA PHE A 18 7.99 -7.12 -0.50
C PHE A 18 8.79 -6.13 -1.37
N ILE A 19 9.23 -6.54 -2.56
CA ILE A 19 9.87 -5.65 -3.53
C ILE A 19 8.89 -4.56 -3.97
N CYS A 20 7.64 -4.93 -4.28
CA CYS A 20 6.61 -3.97 -4.68
C CYS A 20 6.36 -2.92 -3.59
N TRP A 21 6.25 -3.33 -2.33
CA TRP A 21 6.07 -2.44 -1.19
C TRP A 21 7.31 -1.54 -0.98
N THR A 22 8.51 -2.11 -1.01
CA THR A 22 9.78 -1.38 -0.83
C THR A 22 9.96 -0.31 -1.91
N LEU A 23 9.66 -0.64 -3.18
CA LEU A 23 9.72 0.33 -4.28
C LEU A 23 8.69 1.46 -4.10
N SER A 24 7.47 1.19 -3.63
CA SER A 24 6.51 2.24 -3.29
C SER A 24 7.04 3.14 -2.18
N PHE A 25 7.57 2.53 -1.12
CA PHE A 25 8.13 3.26 0.00
C PHE A 25 9.28 4.18 -0.43
N VAL A 26 10.29 3.63 -1.10
CA VAL A 26 11.46 4.39 -1.59
C VAL A 26 11.02 5.50 -2.53
N SER A 27 10.07 5.22 -3.44
CA SER A 27 9.57 6.24 -4.36
C SER A 27 8.89 7.38 -3.60
N SER A 28 8.02 7.06 -2.64
CA SER A 28 7.37 8.07 -1.79
C SER A 28 8.39 8.88 -0.98
N LEU A 29 9.44 8.25 -0.45
CA LEU A 29 10.50 8.94 0.29
C LEU A 29 11.27 9.90 -0.61
N LEU A 30 11.66 9.45 -1.80
CA LEU A 30 12.41 10.26 -2.76
C LEU A 30 11.60 11.45 -3.30
N LEU A 31 10.27 11.39 -3.28
CA LEU A 31 9.43 12.55 -3.61
C LEU A 31 9.66 13.73 -2.65
N TYR A 32 9.92 13.48 -1.36
CA TYR A 32 10.25 14.55 -0.42
C TYR A 32 11.59 15.20 -0.71
N LEU A 33 12.52 14.47 -1.33
CA LEU A 33 13.82 14.97 -1.75
C LEU A 33 13.80 15.61 -3.16
N ASN A 34 12.63 15.69 -3.81
CA ASN A 34 12.49 16.12 -5.21
C ASN A 34 13.28 15.26 -6.23
N PHE A 35 13.46 13.96 -5.93
CA PHE A 35 14.12 12.99 -6.81
C PHE A 35 13.15 11.87 -7.25
N PRO A 36 12.09 12.16 -8.02
CA PRO A 36 11.15 11.12 -8.46
C PRO A 36 11.85 9.99 -9.23
N LEU A 37 11.85 8.78 -8.66
CA LEU A 37 12.54 7.62 -9.21
C LEU A 37 12.06 7.24 -10.62
N PHE A 38 10.74 7.36 -10.85
CA PHE A 38 10.09 6.99 -12.12
C PHE A 38 9.83 8.17 -13.05
N SER A 39 10.39 9.36 -12.75
CA SER A 39 10.32 10.53 -13.63
C SER A 39 11.61 11.34 -13.57
N PRO A 40 12.75 10.78 -14.03
CA PRO A 40 14.05 11.43 -13.93
C PRO A 40 14.11 12.82 -14.57
N TRP A 41 13.29 13.10 -15.60
CA TRP A 41 13.17 14.42 -16.23
C TRP A 41 12.58 15.52 -15.32
N LYS A 42 12.02 15.15 -14.17
CA LYS A 42 11.51 16.08 -13.14
C LYS A 42 12.40 16.16 -11.89
N TRP A 43 13.62 15.60 -11.92
CA TRP A 43 14.57 15.80 -10.82
C TRP A 43 14.84 17.28 -10.56
N CYS A 44 14.92 17.66 -9.28
CA CYS A 44 15.12 19.03 -8.80
C CYS A 44 14.03 20.05 -9.19
N LYS A 45 12.94 19.63 -9.83
CA LYS A 45 11.79 20.50 -10.13
C LYS A 45 10.79 20.50 -8.97
N PRO A 46 10.02 21.58 -8.77
CA PRO A 46 8.95 21.60 -7.78
C PRO A 46 7.98 20.45 -8.04
N TYR A 47 7.55 19.81 -6.95
CA TYR A 47 6.66 18.67 -7.03
C TYR A 47 5.28 19.11 -7.50
N GLN A 48 4.73 18.40 -8.49
CA GLN A 48 3.37 18.58 -8.96
C GLN A 48 2.60 17.28 -8.75
N SER A 49 1.30 17.41 -8.48
CA SER A 49 0.40 16.28 -8.42
C SER A 49 0.35 15.55 -9.77
N GLN A 50 0.08 14.25 -9.72
CA GLN A 50 -0.01 13.42 -10.90
C GLN A 50 -1.15 13.92 -11.82
N GLY A 51 -0.88 13.99 -13.13
CA GLY A 51 -1.89 14.39 -14.12
C GLY A 51 -3.10 13.42 -14.14
N LEU A 52 -4.30 13.97 -14.38
CA LEU A 52 -5.57 13.24 -14.29
C LEU A 52 -5.60 11.93 -15.11
N LEU A 53 -5.12 11.97 -16.35
CA LEU A 53 -5.14 10.79 -17.24
C LEU A 53 -4.29 9.64 -16.67
N ILE A 54 -3.08 9.93 -16.19
CA ILE A 54 -2.19 8.91 -15.61
C ILE A 54 -2.75 8.44 -14.28
N ALA A 55 -3.34 9.34 -13.48
CA ALA A 55 -4.01 8.99 -12.24
C ALA A 55 -5.14 7.98 -12.50
N LEU A 56 -5.97 8.20 -13.53
CA LEU A 56 -7.03 7.26 -13.93
C LEU A 56 -6.47 5.90 -14.39
N ILE A 57 -5.47 5.89 -15.27
CA ILE A 57 -4.84 4.63 -15.74
C ILE A 57 -4.23 3.86 -14.56
N SER A 58 -3.49 4.56 -13.70
CA SER A 58 -2.87 3.95 -12.52
C SER A 58 -3.90 3.41 -11.54
N ALA A 59 -5.03 4.11 -11.34
CA ALA A 59 -6.16 3.65 -10.53
C ALA A 59 -6.81 2.40 -11.12
N THR A 60 -7.04 2.34 -12.44
CA THR A 60 -7.55 1.13 -13.10
C THR A 60 -6.60 -0.06 -12.89
N PHE A 61 -5.29 0.17 -13.02
CA PHE A 61 -4.28 -0.88 -12.90
C PHE A 61 -4.02 -1.31 -11.45
N THR A 62 -4.36 -0.50 -10.45
CA THR A 62 -4.27 -0.88 -9.03
C THR A 62 -5.59 -1.47 -8.52
N ILE A 63 -6.72 -0.82 -8.78
CA ILE A 63 -8.03 -1.22 -8.27
C ILE A 63 -8.55 -2.46 -9.01
N GLY A 64 -8.34 -2.56 -10.33
CA GLY A 64 -8.81 -3.69 -11.15
C GLY A 64 -8.33 -5.06 -10.64
N PRO A 65 -7.01 -5.28 -10.49
CA PRO A 65 -6.46 -6.51 -9.89
C PRO A 65 -6.95 -6.79 -8.46
N THR A 66 -7.18 -5.74 -7.66
CA THR A 66 -7.76 -5.88 -6.32
C THR A 66 -9.19 -6.40 -6.41
N ILE A 67 -10.05 -5.81 -7.25
CA ILE A 67 -11.43 -6.28 -7.48
C ILE A 67 -11.42 -7.72 -7.97
N PHE A 68 -10.55 -8.05 -8.95
CA PHE A 68 -10.39 -9.40 -9.45
C PHE A 68 -10.08 -10.41 -8.33
N THR A 69 -9.15 -10.05 -7.44
CA THR A 69 -8.80 -10.88 -6.27
C THR A 69 -9.96 -11.01 -5.29
N CYS A 70 -10.70 -9.93 -5.03
CA CYS A 70 -11.89 -9.96 -4.17
C CYS A 70 -12.97 -10.90 -4.71
N LEU A 71 -13.24 -10.87 -6.03
CA LEU A 71 -14.21 -11.75 -6.67
C LEU A 71 -13.78 -13.22 -6.60
N ARG A 72 -12.48 -13.46 -6.81
CA ARG A 72 -11.89 -14.80 -6.82
C ARG A 72 -11.81 -15.42 -5.42
N CYS A 73 -11.50 -14.61 -4.41
CA CYS A 73 -11.38 -15.03 -3.01
C CYS A 73 -12.67 -14.85 -2.19
N LYS A 74 -13.83 -14.70 -2.83
CA LYS A 74 -15.12 -14.47 -2.13
C LYS A 74 -15.47 -15.50 -1.05
N GLY A 75 -14.92 -16.72 -1.14
CA GLY A 75 -15.13 -17.79 -0.15
C GLY A 75 -14.36 -17.62 1.15
N TYR A 76 -13.39 -16.70 1.23
CA TYR A 76 -12.60 -16.45 2.43
C TYR A 76 -12.37 -14.96 2.63
N TRP A 77 -13.24 -14.34 3.41
CA TRP A 77 -13.29 -12.89 3.61
C TRP A 77 -11.97 -12.24 4.07
N PRO A 78 -11.09 -12.88 4.89
CA PRO A 78 -9.84 -12.25 5.30
C PRO A 78 -8.95 -11.91 4.10
N PHE A 79 -8.91 -12.75 3.06
CA PHE A 79 -8.13 -12.47 1.85
C PHE A 79 -8.70 -11.31 1.05
N THR A 80 -10.03 -11.20 0.95
CA THR A 80 -10.72 -10.07 0.32
C THR A 80 -10.36 -8.77 1.03
N VAL A 81 -10.41 -8.76 2.36
CA VAL A 81 -10.12 -7.58 3.17
C VAL A 81 -8.63 -7.20 3.11
N ILE A 82 -7.72 -8.18 3.13
CA ILE A 82 -6.29 -7.95 2.89
C ILE A 82 -6.06 -7.36 1.50
N ALA A 83 -6.72 -7.88 0.46
CA ALA A 83 -6.59 -7.37 -0.91
C ALA A 83 -7.05 -5.91 -1.04
N ILE A 84 -8.15 -5.54 -0.37
CA ILE A 84 -8.58 -4.14 -0.25
C ILE A 84 -7.51 -3.31 0.47
N GLY A 85 -6.93 -3.85 1.56
CA GLY A 85 -5.86 -3.20 2.30
C GLY A 85 -4.57 -2.97 1.51
N GLN A 86 -4.32 -3.71 0.42
CA GLN A 86 -3.17 -3.48 -0.47
C GLN A 86 -3.24 -2.15 -1.23
N LEU A 87 -4.41 -1.50 -1.24
CA LEU A 87 -4.64 -0.17 -1.82
C LEU A 87 -4.27 0.99 -0.86
N SER A 88 -3.93 0.71 0.41
CA SER A 88 -3.54 1.79 1.34
C SER A 88 -2.34 2.64 0.90
N PRO A 89 -1.29 2.12 0.22
CA PRO A 89 -0.21 2.95 -0.29
C PRO A 89 -0.66 3.87 -1.43
N TRP A 90 -1.67 3.45 -2.21
CA TRP A 90 -2.23 4.23 -3.30
C TRP A 90 -2.99 5.44 -2.77
N SER A 91 -3.89 5.23 -1.81
CA SER A 91 -4.60 6.33 -1.15
C SER A 91 -3.66 7.23 -0.36
N PHE A 92 -2.63 6.64 0.29
CA PHE A 92 -1.66 7.42 1.05
C PHE A 92 -0.84 8.31 0.13
N LYS A 93 -0.53 7.82 -1.08
CA LYS A 93 0.10 8.66 -2.07
C LYS A 93 -0.79 9.86 -2.44
N MET A 94 -2.07 9.66 -2.73
CA MET A 94 -2.98 10.77 -3.03
C MET A 94 -3.02 11.81 -1.90
N PHE A 95 -3.02 11.34 -0.66
CA PHE A 95 -2.92 12.20 0.51
C PHE A 95 -1.62 13.01 0.51
N ASN A 96 -0.50 12.32 0.37
CA ASN A 96 0.82 12.95 0.39
C ASN A 96 0.97 13.96 -0.76
N ASP A 97 0.47 13.65 -1.94
CA ASP A 97 0.51 14.54 -3.10
C ASP A 97 -0.30 15.81 -2.85
N GLY A 98 -1.51 15.66 -2.29
CA GLY A 98 -2.36 16.80 -1.92
C GLY A 98 -1.69 17.70 -0.89
N VAL A 99 -1.11 17.12 0.18
CA VAL A 99 -0.43 17.92 1.22
C VAL A 99 0.87 18.54 0.72
N ALA A 100 1.67 17.81 -0.05
CA ALA A 100 2.91 18.33 -0.62
C ALA A 100 2.63 19.49 -1.60
N ALA A 101 1.55 19.43 -2.37
CA ALA A 101 1.12 20.51 -3.25
C ALA A 101 0.66 21.74 -2.45
N MET A 102 -0.11 21.55 -1.36
CA MET A 102 -0.55 22.67 -0.49
C MET A 102 0.62 23.39 0.19
N ILE A 103 1.64 22.66 0.64
CA ILE A 103 2.82 23.28 1.29
C ILE A 103 3.67 24.10 0.31
N LYS A 104 3.71 23.70 -0.97
CA LYS A 104 4.57 24.34 -1.97
C LYS A 104 3.88 25.46 -2.76
N ASN A 105 2.58 25.38 -2.98
CA ASN A 105 1.80 26.37 -3.73
C ASN A 105 1.10 27.34 -2.77
N ASP A 106 1.83 28.36 -2.30
CA ASP A 106 1.26 29.49 -1.55
C ASP A 106 0.56 30.52 -2.47
N GLN A 107 0.58 30.34 -3.81
CA GLN A 107 0.19 31.39 -4.77
C GLN A 107 -0.77 31.00 -5.90
N ASP A 108 -1.24 29.75 -6.02
CA ASP A 108 -2.04 29.34 -7.19
C ASP A 108 -3.51 28.98 -6.85
N ASN A 109 -4.43 29.32 -7.76
CA ASN A 109 -5.90 29.24 -7.64
C ASN A 109 -6.46 27.79 -7.53
N ASP A 110 -5.58 26.80 -7.40
CA ASP A 110 -5.88 25.35 -7.39
C ASP A 110 -6.01 24.76 -5.97
N GLY A 111 -6.07 25.60 -4.93
CA GLY A 111 -6.10 25.19 -3.51
C GLY A 111 -7.24 24.21 -3.18
N GLY A 112 -8.43 24.42 -3.75
CA GLY A 112 -9.59 23.56 -3.52
C GLY A 112 -9.38 22.12 -3.99
N ARG A 113 -8.71 21.93 -5.14
CA ARG A 113 -8.39 20.59 -5.66
C ARG A 113 -7.39 19.88 -4.76
N ASN A 114 -6.31 20.55 -4.35
CA ASN A 114 -5.25 19.95 -3.54
C ASN A 114 -5.78 19.55 -2.14
N MET A 115 -6.63 20.40 -1.54
CA MET A 115 -7.32 20.07 -0.29
C MET A 115 -8.25 18.87 -0.46
N CYS A 116 -9.02 18.79 -1.55
CA CYS A 116 -9.86 17.63 -1.84
C CYS A 116 -9.05 16.33 -1.96
N TYR A 117 -7.91 16.36 -2.67
CA TYR A 117 -6.99 15.22 -2.78
C TYR A 117 -6.44 14.79 -1.41
N ALA A 118 -6.04 15.75 -0.58
CA ALA A 118 -5.56 15.47 0.78
C ALA A 118 -6.67 14.86 1.65
N CYS A 119 -7.87 15.43 1.66
CA CYS A 119 -8.97 14.91 2.46
C CYS A 119 -9.40 13.51 2.01
N ILE A 120 -9.65 13.31 0.71
CA ILE A 120 -10.06 12.01 0.17
C ILE A 120 -8.95 10.97 0.38
N GLY A 121 -7.71 11.30 0.02
CA GLY A 121 -6.57 10.42 0.20
C GLY A 121 -6.37 10.03 1.67
N GLY A 122 -6.50 10.99 2.59
CA GLY A 122 -6.37 10.76 4.03
C GLY A 122 -7.45 9.83 4.56
N THR A 123 -8.73 10.14 4.28
CA THR A 123 -9.87 9.30 4.68
C THR A 123 -9.77 7.89 4.10
N MET A 124 -9.47 7.77 2.80
CA MET A 124 -9.30 6.45 2.17
C MET A 124 -8.12 5.68 2.75
N SER A 125 -7.02 6.36 3.11
CA SER A 125 -5.87 5.69 3.74
C SER A 125 -6.21 5.12 5.11
N CYS A 126 -6.99 5.84 5.91
CA CYS A 126 -7.50 5.33 7.18
C CYS A 126 -8.41 4.11 6.97
N VAL A 127 -9.36 4.18 6.03
CA VAL A 127 -10.31 3.09 5.77
C VAL A 127 -9.61 1.85 5.20
N LEU A 128 -8.78 2.02 4.17
CA LEU A 128 -8.05 0.93 3.50
C LEU A 128 -6.97 0.35 4.41
N GLY A 129 -6.23 1.19 5.14
CA GLY A 129 -5.27 0.74 6.14
C GLY A 129 -5.95 -0.04 7.26
N GLY A 130 -7.05 0.47 7.80
CA GLY A 130 -7.87 -0.21 8.80
C GLY A 130 -8.41 -1.55 8.30
N ALA A 131 -8.95 -1.60 7.08
CA ALA A 131 -9.37 -2.84 6.44
C ALA A 131 -8.19 -3.83 6.37
N GLY A 132 -7.03 -3.40 5.87
CA GLY A 132 -5.84 -4.23 5.81
C GLY A 132 -5.41 -4.84 7.15
N TRP A 133 -5.45 -4.05 8.23
CA TRP A 133 -5.21 -4.53 9.59
C TRP A 133 -6.28 -5.53 10.04
N ILE A 134 -7.57 -5.24 9.85
CA ILE A 134 -8.67 -6.17 10.21
C ILE A 134 -8.51 -7.52 9.50
N GLY A 135 -8.22 -7.49 8.19
CA GLY A 135 -8.02 -8.71 7.40
C GLY A 135 -6.80 -9.51 7.86
N LEU A 136 -5.69 -8.83 8.16
CA LEU A 136 -4.50 -9.46 8.70
C LEU A 136 -4.77 -10.07 10.08
N THR A 137 -5.47 -9.36 10.96
CA THR A 137 -5.87 -9.84 12.29
C THR A 137 -6.72 -11.10 12.19
N ALA A 138 -7.75 -11.08 11.36
CA ALA A 138 -8.60 -12.24 11.16
C ALA A 138 -7.82 -13.45 10.61
N LEU A 139 -6.89 -13.22 9.68
CA LEU A 139 -6.01 -14.26 9.16
C LEU A 139 -5.12 -14.83 10.27
N CYS A 140 -4.49 -13.98 11.08
CA CYS A 140 -3.66 -14.40 12.22
C CYS A 140 -4.46 -15.24 13.23
N PHE A 141 -5.67 -14.81 13.60
CA PHE A 141 -6.55 -15.58 14.50
C PHE A 141 -6.92 -16.94 13.91
N GLY A 142 -7.25 -16.99 12.62
CA GLY A 142 -7.51 -18.26 11.92
C GLY A 142 -6.33 -19.22 11.98
N LEU A 143 -5.09 -18.70 11.88
CA LEU A 143 -3.86 -19.50 11.93
C LEU A 143 -3.44 -19.91 13.33
N LEU A 144 -3.71 -19.08 14.35
CA LEU A 144 -3.42 -19.40 15.75
C LEU A 144 -4.13 -20.66 16.20
N HIS A 145 -5.37 -20.86 15.75
CA HIS A 145 -6.12 -22.09 16.01
C HIS A 145 -5.52 -23.32 15.33
N THR A 146 -4.79 -23.16 14.23
CA THR A 146 -4.28 -24.28 13.43
C THR A 146 -2.79 -24.56 13.64
N SER A 147 -1.99 -23.58 14.09
CA SER A 147 -0.54 -23.70 14.15
C SER A 147 0.09 -22.81 15.24
N TYR A 148 0.70 -23.44 16.24
CA TYR A 148 1.33 -22.75 17.37
C TYR A 148 2.56 -21.90 16.97
N ALA A 149 3.23 -22.29 15.87
CA ALA A 149 4.45 -21.61 15.38
C ALA A 149 4.22 -20.17 14.91
N VAL A 150 3.00 -19.84 14.47
CA VAL A 150 2.67 -18.50 13.95
C VAL A 150 2.58 -17.47 15.09
N SER A 151 2.30 -17.92 16.33
CA SER A 151 2.03 -17.06 17.49
C SER A 151 3.15 -16.06 17.83
N LYS A 152 4.42 -16.45 17.71
CA LYS A 152 5.55 -15.58 18.07
C LYS A 152 5.70 -14.39 17.11
N TRP A 153 5.45 -14.58 15.82
CA TRP A 153 5.62 -13.55 14.80
C TRP A 153 4.49 -12.52 14.80
N VAL A 154 3.29 -12.94 15.24
CA VAL A 154 2.10 -12.08 15.30
C VAL A 154 2.36 -10.84 16.15
N TRP A 155 2.99 -10.99 17.32
CA TRP A 155 3.30 -9.87 18.20
C TRP A 155 4.26 -8.86 17.58
N ALA A 156 5.31 -9.32 16.90
CA ALA A 156 6.24 -8.42 16.22
C ALA A 156 5.53 -7.58 15.16
N VAL A 157 4.61 -8.18 14.40
CA VAL A 157 3.84 -7.49 13.35
C VAL A 157 2.93 -6.38 13.92
N TYR A 158 2.42 -6.51 15.15
CA TYR A 158 1.59 -5.47 15.80
C TYR A 158 2.38 -4.44 16.59
N LEU A 159 3.53 -4.79 17.16
CA LEU A 159 4.33 -3.83 17.93
C LEU A 159 4.97 -2.76 17.03
N ILE A 160 5.41 -3.15 15.84
CA ILE A 160 6.02 -2.24 14.84
C ILE A 160 5.11 -1.05 14.45
N PRO A 161 3.85 -1.23 14.02
CA PRO A 161 2.98 -0.11 13.67
C PRO A 161 2.64 0.77 14.87
N ILE A 162 2.46 0.21 16.07
CA ILE A 162 2.22 0.99 17.30
C ILE A 162 3.41 1.91 17.56
N PHE A 163 4.62 1.39 17.46
CA PHE A 163 5.84 2.17 17.56
C PHE A 163 5.88 3.31 16.53
N PHE A 164 5.53 3.04 15.26
CA PHE A 164 5.46 4.08 14.24
C PHE A 164 4.36 5.12 14.47
N VAL A 165 3.21 4.73 15.03
CA VAL A 165 2.15 5.69 15.43
C VAL A 165 2.67 6.61 16.54
N ILE A 166 3.35 6.07 17.55
CA ILE A 166 3.95 6.87 18.63
C ILE A 166 4.97 7.85 18.05
N LEU A 167 5.87 7.38 17.17
CA LEU A 167 6.84 8.26 16.49
C LEU A 167 6.16 9.33 15.63
N ALA A 168 5.11 9.00 14.90
CA ALA A 168 4.35 9.97 14.10
C ALA A 168 3.77 11.07 14.99
N LEU A 169 3.16 10.71 16.13
CA LEU A 169 2.60 11.68 17.08
C LEU A 169 3.69 12.58 17.68
N LEU A 170 4.83 12.01 18.07
CA LEU A 170 5.97 12.77 18.61
C LEU A 170 6.61 13.71 17.57
N CYS A 171 6.59 13.32 16.28
CA CYS A 171 7.19 14.10 15.19
C CYS A 171 6.24 15.12 14.55
N ARG A 172 4.96 15.18 14.97
CA ARG A 172 3.97 16.11 14.40
C ARG A 172 4.45 17.57 14.39
N GLY A 173 5.22 18.00 15.39
CA GLY A 173 5.76 19.35 15.49
C GLY A 173 7.14 19.58 14.83
N ARG A 174 7.83 18.53 14.35
CA ARG A 174 9.20 18.61 13.82
C ARG A 174 9.28 18.69 12.29
N GLY A 175 8.19 18.42 11.59
CA GLY A 175 8.10 18.55 10.14
C GLY A 175 7.13 17.55 9.51
N TRP A 176 6.38 18.03 8.51
CA TRP A 176 5.36 17.25 7.79
C TRP A 176 5.93 15.97 7.17
N ALA A 177 7.11 16.05 6.56
CA ALA A 177 7.72 14.90 5.88
C ALA A 177 7.98 13.72 6.82
N LEU A 178 8.49 13.97 8.04
CA LEU A 178 8.73 12.93 9.04
C LEU A 178 7.42 12.30 9.52
N PHE A 179 6.40 13.12 9.80
CA PHE A 179 5.07 12.63 10.14
C PHE A 179 4.51 11.72 9.04
N ALA A 180 4.60 12.15 7.78
CA ALA A 180 4.05 11.40 6.66
C ALA A 180 4.80 10.07 6.43
N VAL A 181 6.13 10.02 6.63
CA VAL A 181 6.89 8.76 6.59
C VAL A 181 6.39 7.79 7.66
N PHE A 182 6.27 8.23 8.92
CA PHE A 182 5.81 7.34 9.99
C PHE A 182 4.34 6.91 9.83
N ALA A 183 3.47 7.82 9.38
CA ALA A 183 2.08 7.51 9.06
C ALA A 183 1.96 6.50 7.91
N TYR A 184 2.85 6.59 6.89
CA TYR A 184 2.92 5.58 5.83
C TYR A 184 3.29 4.20 6.38
N PHE A 185 4.28 4.11 7.26
CA PHE A 185 4.64 2.84 7.88
C PHE A 185 3.49 2.26 8.71
N ALA A 186 2.87 3.06 9.58
CA ALA A 186 1.74 2.63 10.40
C ALA A 186 0.56 2.12 9.54
N SER A 187 0.26 2.80 8.43
CA SER A 187 -0.86 2.47 7.54
C SER A 187 -0.58 1.39 6.51
N THR A 188 0.67 0.92 6.35
CA THR A 188 1.04 -0.07 5.33
C THR A 188 1.79 -1.29 5.88
N THR A 189 2.18 -1.32 7.16
CA THR A 189 2.91 -2.47 7.74
C THR A 189 2.09 -3.77 7.67
N HIS A 190 0.75 -3.69 7.67
CA HIS A 190 -0.10 -4.87 7.45
C HIS A 190 0.17 -5.56 6.11
N ILE A 191 0.65 -4.83 5.10
CA ILE A 191 1.01 -5.37 3.79
C ILE A 191 2.19 -6.32 3.94
N ILE A 192 3.24 -5.90 4.65
CA ILE A 192 4.42 -6.73 4.92
C ILE A 192 4.02 -7.99 5.70
N GLY A 193 3.24 -7.81 6.77
CA GLY A 193 2.70 -8.92 7.56
C GLY A 193 1.91 -9.91 6.70
N SER A 194 1.03 -9.40 5.82
CA SER A 194 0.25 -10.24 4.91
C SER A 194 1.14 -10.99 3.91
N HIS A 195 2.19 -10.36 3.38
CA HIS A 195 3.10 -11.02 2.43
C HIS A 195 3.85 -12.19 3.05
N ILE A 196 4.34 -12.02 4.28
CA ILE A 196 5.05 -13.06 5.05
C ILE A 196 4.09 -14.19 5.42
N ILE A 197 2.87 -13.88 5.84
CA ILE A 197 1.91 -14.91 6.23
C ILE A 197 1.42 -15.68 5.00
N LEU A 198 1.08 -15.00 3.91
CA LEU A 198 0.62 -15.65 2.67
C LEU A 198 1.73 -16.50 2.03
N SER A 199 3.00 -16.09 2.07
CA SER A 199 4.11 -16.91 1.58
C SER A 199 4.30 -18.18 2.43
N ASN A 200 4.19 -18.06 3.75
CA ASN A 200 4.27 -19.21 4.65
C ASN A 200 3.13 -20.20 4.44
N ILE A 201 1.88 -19.72 4.33
CA ILE A 201 0.71 -20.59 4.14
C ILE A 201 0.75 -21.29 2.78
N SER A 202 1.19 -20.58 1.72
CA SER A 202 1.27 -21.15 0.37
C SER A 202 2.50 -22.03 0.14
N GLY A 203 3.52 -21.92 1.00
CA GLY A 203 4.83 -22.51 0.76
C GLY A 203 5.60 -21.86 -0.41
N ASN A 204 5.10 -20.74 -0.96
CA ASN A 204 5.69 -20.05 -2.11
C ASN A 204 6.24 -18.68 -1.70
N TRP A 205 7.54 -18.64 -1.40
CA TRP A 205 8.23 -17.40 -1.04
C TRP A 205 8.50 -16.47 -2.21
N SER A 206 8.58 -16.99 -3.44
CA SER A 206 8.82 -16.14 -4.62
C SER A 206 7.72 -15.09 -4.78
N GLY A 207 6.49 -15.45 -4.41
CA GLY A 207 5.33 -14.57 -4.54
C GLY A 207 4.72 -14.53 -5.94
N PHE A 208 5.21 -15.33 -6.88
CA PHE A 208 4.64 -15.47 -8.21
C PHE A 208 3.53 -16.53 -8.18
N PRO A 209 2.28 -16.16 -8.53
CA PRO A 209 1.21 -17.14 -8.68
C PRO A 209 1.56 -18.13 -9.80
N THR A 210 1.31 -19.42 -9.58
CA THR A 210 1.51 -20.46 -10.60
C THR A 210 0.53 -20.34 -11.75
N GLU A 211 -0.64 -19.76 -11.49
CA GLU A 211 -1.68 -19.57 -12.48
C GLU A 211 -1.46 -18.29 -13.31
N LYS A 212 -1.49 -18.44 -14.63
CA LYS A 212 -1.24 -17.36 -15.60
C LYS A 212 -2.09 -16.12 -15.37
N VAL A 213 -3.38 -16.29 -15.04
CA VAL A 213 -4.31 -15.16 -14.82
C VAL A 213 -3.95 -14.40 -13.54
N ALA A 214 -3.61 -15.11 -12.46
CA ALA A 214 -3.19 -14.50 -11.20
C ALA A 214 -1.83 -13.80 -11.34
N LEU A 215 -0.91 -14.37 -12.14
CA LEU A 215 0.36 -13.74 -12.49
C LEU A 215 0.14 -12.43 -13.27
N ALA A 216 -0.72 -12.44 -14.29
CA ALA A 216 -1.06 -11.24 -15.05
C ALA A 216 -1.67 -10.14 -14.15
N SER A 217 -2.61 -10.52 -13.28
CA SER A 217 -3.19 -9.62 -12.27
C SER A 217 -2.11 -9.00 -11.37
N SER A 218 -1.18 -9.81 -10.88
CA SER A 218 -0.06 -9.37 -10.04
C SER A 218 0.88 -8.40 -10.76
N LEU A 219 1.18 -8.66 -12.04
CA LEU A 219 2.02 -7.80 -12.88
C LEU A 219 1.33 -6.47 -13.21
N ILE A 220 0.04 -6.50 -13.57
CA ILE A 220 -0.76 -5.28 -13.83
C ILE A 220 -0.79 -4.42 -12.56
N PHE A 221 -1.03 -5.03 -11.40
CA PHE A 221 -1.00 -4.34 -10.11
C PHE A 221 0.35 -3.68 -9.82
N PHE A 222 1.45 -4.41 -10.09
CA PHE A 222 2.80 -3.90 -9.94
C PHE A 222 3.04 -2.67 -10.84
N ILE A 223 2.69 -2.77 -12.13
CA ILE A 223 2.80 -1.67 -13.10
C ILE A 223 1.96 -0.48 -12.66
N GLY A 224 0.70 -0.69 -12.27
CA GLY A 224 -0.18 0.35 -11.75
C GLY A 224 0.42 1.10 -10.58
N LYS A 225 1.01 0.38 -9.62
CA LYS A 225 1.72 1.00 -8.48
C LYS A 225 2.93 1.83 -8.89
N ARG A 226 3.61 1.52 -10.00
CA ARG A 226 4.72 2.33 -10.52
C ARG A 226 4.23 3.54 -11.29
N LEU A 227 3.20 3.38 -12.12
CA LEU A 227 2.59 4.45 -12.91
C LEU A 227 2.10 5.60 -12.03
N LEU A 228 1.72 5.32 -10.79
CA LEU A 228 1.45 6.38 -9.81
C LEU A 228 2.58 7.40 -9.78
N TYR A 229 3.83 6.97 -9.70
CA TYR A 229 5.00 7.84 -9.55
C TYR A 229 5.51 8.44 -10.86
N VAL A 230 4.78 8.25 -11.96
CA VAL A 230 5.10 8.88 -13.25
C VAL A 230 4.33 10.19 -13.35
N ASN A 231 5.07 11.30 -13.32
CA ASN A 231 4.52 12.63 -13.56
C ASN A 231 4.86 13.05 -14.99
N CYS A 232 3.85 13.07 -15.88
CA CYS A 232 3.92 13.85 -17.11
C CYS A 232 3.77 15.33 -16.78
#